data_AF-A0A7Z1B1T9-F1
#
_entry.id   AF-A0A7Z1B1T9-F1
#
_cell.length_a   1.000
_cell.length_b   1.000
_cell.length_c   1.000
_cell.angle_alpha   90.00
_cell.angle_beta   90.00
_cell.angle_gamma   90.00
#
_symmetry.space_group_name_H-M   'P 1'
#
loop_
_entity.id
_entity.type
_entity.pdbx_description
1 polymer ?
#
loop_
_entity_poly.entity_id
_entity_poly.type
_entity_poly.pdbx_seq_one_letter_code
_entity_poly.pdbx_strand_id
1 'polypeptide(L)'
;MSACCLTLVACGGEPPGGSETPPLGGSRLLLALDRVAATEDTRAWVTFDDTAALVELAGAEPGVDEGGHGSLRGYGAANLAPYVTVIEEQPGIALLDADFTVSAGQPPHLVGLVAGGQDGTRISEGLTGLGWTREEQTLVAPALGEVDDARFASLTLQLAKARAEGSDLVYGGVGADLARIGEPTGETLADDPRTRALSDCLGDVVVAAVATPNLRATPQPTAVAVGVRAPSANTDTPHAVVCTSWSSESDAEKHHSLLDKAMSDGASGATREPWSDLFADVTTDNLGGDQHVVSWDADTPGKPPTLVMNMLSKVDLPGFPCQGRMTPEMARELGDYC
;
A
#
# COMPACT_ATOMS: atom_id res chain seq x y z
N MET A 1 -32.03 64.38 -14.02
CA MET A 1 -30.97 64.55 -15.05
C MET A 1 -30.99 63.33 -15.95
N SER A 2 -30.85 63.57 -17.25
CA SER A 2 -31.18 62.71 -18.37
C SER A 2 -30.51 61.34 -18.42
N ALA A 3 -31.25 60.40 -19.02
CA ALA A 3 -30.86 59.06 -19.43
C ALA A 3 -29.88 59.04 -20.62
N CYS A 4 -29.00 58.03 -20.64
CA CYS A 4 -28.32 57.38 -21.78
C CYS A 4 -27.41 56.29 -21.17
N CYS A 5 -27.24 55.07 -21.66
CA CYS A 5 -27.77 54.31 -22.77
C CYS A 5 -27.57 52.82 -22.38
N LEU A 6 -28.59 51.97 -22.61
CA LEU A 6 -28.39 50.52 -22.64
C LEU A 6 -27.55 50.16 -23.86
N THR A 7 -26.54 49.32 -23.67
CA THR A 7 -26.03 48.43 -24.73
C THR A 7 -26.07 47.00 -24.22
N LEU A 8 -27.10 46.28 -24.66
CA LEU A 8 -27.13 44.82 -24.72
C LEU A 8 -26.15 44.39 -25.81
N VAL A 9 -25.12 43.64 -25.44
CA VAL A 9 -24.40 42.76 -26.37
C VAL A 9 -24.67 41.33 -25.89
N ALA A 10 -25.37 40.59 -26.73
CA ALA A 10 -25.63 39.17 -26.58
C ALA A 10 -24.76 38.38 -27.58
N CYS A 11 -24.47 37.13 -27.19
CA CYS A 11 -23.95 36.00 -27.95
C CYS A 11 -22.42 35.80 -28.00
N GLY A 12 -21.99 34.69 -27.37
CA GLY A 12 -21.12 33.73 -28.04
C GLY A 12 -20.00 33.11 -27.20
N GLY A 13 -20.16 31.84 -26.84
CA GLY A 13 -19.07 30.86 -26.92
C GLY A 13 -18.23 30.59 -25.67
N GLU A 14 -18.55 29.46 -25.04
CA GLU A 14 -17.65 28.46 -24.42
C GLU A 14 -16.72 28.78 -23.23
N PRO A 15 -16.55 27.80 -22.31
CA PRO A 15 -16.02 28.01 -20.97
C PRO A 15 -14.48 28.01 -20.97
N PRO A 16 -13.82 28.73 -20.05
CA PRO A 16 -12.47 28.35 -19.67
C PRO A 16 -12.57 27.07 -18.84
N GLY A 17 -12.51 25.94 -19.54
CA GLY A 17 -12.03 24.68 -18.98
C GLY A 17 -10.58 24.90 -18.55
N GLY A 18 -10.41 25.39 -17.33
CA GLY A 18 -9.18 25.19 -16.58
C GLY A 18 -9.18 23.75 -16.13
N SER A 19 -8.62 22.87 -16.95
CA SER A 19 -8.03 21.65 -16.44
C SER A 19 -6.92 22.10 -15.49
N GLU A 20 -7.27 22.24 -14.21
CA GLU A 20 -6.28 22.27 -13.13
C GLU A 20 -5.58 20.93 -13.19
N THR A 21 -4.49 20.86 -13.95
CA THR A 21 -3.43 19.91 -13.68
C THR A 21 -3.04 20.16 -12.21
N PRO A 22 -3.24 19.18 -11.30
CA PRO A 22 -2.83 19.35 -9.92
C PRO A 22 -1.34 19.74 -9.91
N PRO A 23 -0.92 20.61 -8.98
CA PRO A 23 0.49 20.98 -8.89
C PRO A 23 1.33 19.71 -8.73
N LEU A 24 2.58 19.74 -9.24
CA LEU A 24 3.61 18.70 -9.12
C LEU A 24 4.04 18.48 -7.64
N GLY A 25 3.10 18.18 -6.75
CA GLY A 25 3.29 17.59 -5.43
C GLY A 25 2.71 16.18 -5.52
N GLY A 26 3.58 15.17 -5.48
CA GLY A 26 3.17 13.77 -5.66
C GLY A 26 2.18 13.30 -4.60
N SER A 27 1.52 12.16 -4.86
CA SER A 27 0.64 11.50 -3.90
C SER A 27 1.38 11.21 -2.58
N ARG A 28 0.63 11.03 -1.49
CA ARG A 28 1.21 10.66 -0.19
C ARG A 28 2.03 9.37 -0.26
N LEU A 29 1.63 8.43 -1.11
CA LEU A 29 2.40 7.24 -1.43
C LEU A 29 3.78 7.59 -2.01
N LEU A 30 3.87 8.48 -3.00
CA LEU A 30 5.16 8.89 -3.57
C LEU A 30 6.07 9.56 -2.53
N LEU A 31 5.51 10.37 -1.63
CA LEU A 31 6.27 10.95 -0.51
C LEU A 31 6.81 9.88 0.42
N ALA A 32 6.04 8.83 0.72
CA ALA A 32 6.49 7.71 1.53
C ALA A 32 7.57 6.88 0.82
N LEU A 33 7.43 6.67 -0.50
CA LEU A 33 8.42 5.93 -1.31
C LEU A 33 9.75 6.68 -1.45
N ASP A 34 9.73 8.01 -1.36
CA ASP A 34 10.96 8.82 -1.30
C ASP A 34 11.76 8.58 -0.01
N ARG A 35 11.10 8.03 1.03
CA ARG A 35 11.75 7.64 2.29
C ARG A 35 12.36 6.25 2.25
N VAL A 36 12.37 5.57 1.10
CA VAL A 36 12.85 4.19 0.96
C VAL A 36 13.89 4.12 -0.16
N ALA A 37 15.07 3.60 0.13
CA ALA A 37 16.12 3.37 -0.87
C ALA A 37 15.65 2.36 -1.92
N ALA A 38 16.02 2.55 -3.18
CA ALA A 38 15.71 1.63 -4.27
C ALA A 38 16.76 0.51 -4.38
N THR A 39 16.51 -0.62 -3.74
CA THR A 39 17.37 -1.82 -3.78
C THR A 39 16.60 -3.03 -4.35
N GLU A 40 17.27 -4.15 -4.59
CA GLU A 40 16.56 -5.39 -4.95
C GLU A 40 15.62 -5.83 -3.82
N ASP A 41 16.10 -5.76 -2.57
CA ASP A 41 15.33 -6.14 -1.39
C ASP A 41 14.09 -5.27 -1.20
N THR A 42 14.24 -3.94 -1.24
CA THR A 42 13.13 -3.01 -0.99
C THR A 42 12.11 -2.95 -2.13
N ARG A 43 12.49 -3.32 -3.38
CA ARG A 43 11.55 -3.46 -4.51
C ARG A 43 10.70 -4.73 -4.44
N ALA A 44 11.09 -5.72 -3.64
CA ALA A 44 10.41 -7.00 -3.60
C ALA A 44 8.97 -6.87 -3.09
N TRP A 45 8.77 -6.05 -2.06
CA TRP A 45 7.49 -5.83 -1.42
C TRP A 45 7.50 -4.48 -0.68
N VAL A 46 6.46 -3.69 -0.84
CA VAL A 46 6.25 -2.42 -0.15
C VAL A 46 4.80 -2.38 0.35
N THR A 47 4.58 -1.93 1.57
CA THR A 47 3.24 -1.53 2.05
C THR A 47 3.27 -0.10 2.54
N PHE A 48 2.15 0.59 2.40
CA PHE A 48 1.97 1.97 2.79
C PHE A 48 0.56 2.16 3.38
N ASP A 49 0.44 3.01 4.40
CA ASP A 49 -0.83 3.63 4.73
C ASP A 49 -0.67 5.10 5.14
N ASP A 50 -1.62 5.93 4.71
CA ASP A 50 -1.82 7.30 5.19
C ASP A 50 -2.53 7.24 6.55
N THR A 51 -1.73 7.00 7.58
CA THR A 51 -2.23 6.76 8.94
C THR A 51 -3.03 7.94 9.47
N ALA A 52 -2.58 9.17 9.23
CA ALA A 52 -3.30 10.36 9.63
C ALA A 52 -4.69 10.45 8.97
N ALA A 53 -4.78 10.20 7.66
CA ALA A 53 -6.08 10.20 6.97
C ALA A 53 -7.01 9.09 7.49
N LEU A 54 -6.49 7.89 7.74
CA LEU A 54 -7.28 6.78 8.28
C LEU A 54 -7.75 7.04 9.73
N VAL A 55 -6.94 7.75 10.52
CA VAL A 55 -7.30 8.14 11.89
C VAL A 55 -8.29 9.30 11.90
N GLU A 56 -8.16 10.28 11.01
CA GLU A 56 -9.17 11.33 10.82
C GLU A 56 -10.53 10.73 10.42
N LEU A 57 -10.50 9.71 9.55
CA LEU A 57 -11.68 9.05 9.03
C LEU A 57 -12.39 8.16 10.06
N ALA A 58 -11.63 7.36 10.81
CA ALA A 58 -12.17 6.25 11.62
C ALA A 58 -11.85 6.37 13.12
N GLY A 59 -11.17 7.45 13.54
CA GLY A 59 -10.65 7.63 14.90
C GLY A 59 -9.34 6.90 15.16
N ALA A 60 -8.77 7.09 16.36
CA ALA A 60 -7.53 6.44 16.79
C ALA A 60 -7.75 5.21 17.69
N GLU A 61 -8.99 4.86 18.04
CA GLU A 61 -9.26 3.74 18.95
C GLU A 61 -9.08 2.38 18.23
N PRO A 62 -8.13 1.53 18.66
CA PRO A 62 -7.92 0.22 18.03
C PRO A 62 -9.15 -0.68 18.20
N GLY A 63 -9.51 -1.42 17.14
CA GLY A 63 -10.63 -2.37 17.18
C GLY A 63 -12.03 -1.77 17.04
N VAL A 64 -12.15 -0.44 17.03
CA VAL A 64 -13.37 0.23 16.57
C VAL A 64 -13.33 0.26 15.05
N ASP A 65 -14.07 -0.66 14.44
CA ASP A 65 -14.29 -0.70 13.00
C ASP A 65 -15.73 -1.15 12.74
N GLU A 66 -16.66 -0.20 12.66
CA GLU A 66 -18.07 -0.44 12.32
C GLU A 66 -18.24 -0.83 10.83
N GLY A 67 -17.40 -1.76 10.34
CA GLY A 67 -17.40 -2.27 8.97
C GLY A 67 -16.80 -1.32 7.93
N GLY A 68 -15.90 -0.43 8.34
CA GLY A 68 -15.36 0.64 7.51
C GLY A 68 -13.87 0.50 7.24
N HIS A 69 -13.25 1.62 6.90
CA HIS A 69 -11.84 1.75 6.54
C HIS A 69 -10.90 1.75 7.76
N GLY A 70 -11.42 1.73 8.99
CA GLY A 70 -10.61 1.66 10.21
C GLY A 70 -9.73 0.41 10.31
N SER A 71 -10.10 -0.69 9.66
CA SER A 71 -9.28 -1.91 9.55
C SER A 71 -8.00 -1.75 8.71
N LEU A 72 -7.87 -0.65 7.97
CA LEU A 72 -6.69 -0.35 7.16
C LEU A 72 -5.55 0.33 7.94
N ARG A 73 -5.83 0.85 9.15
CA ARG A 73 -4.85 1.57 9.96
C ARG A 73 -3.62 0.71 10.25
N GLY A 74 -2.44 1.27 10.01
CA GLY A 74 -1.16 0.61 10.28
C GLY A 74 -0.79 -0.47 9.27
N TYR A 75 -1.51 -0.63 8.15
CA TYR A 75 -1.16 -1.59 7.11
C TYR A 75 0.29 -1.40 6.58
N GLY A 76 0.74 -0.17 6.43
CA GLY A 76 2.11 0.21 6.05
C GLY A 76 3.15 -0.23 7.07
N ALA A 77 2.77 -0.35 8.35
CA ALA A 77 3.64 -0.84 9.42
C ALA A 77 3.76 -2.36 9.46
N ALA A 78 3.03 -3.06 8.58
CA ALA A 78 3.12 -4.49 8.34
C ALA A 78 3.09 -5.34 9.62
N ASN A 79 4.24 -5.93 9.95
CA ASN A 79 4.42 -6.82 11.09
C ASN A 79 4.33 -6.13 12.47
N LEU A 80 4.39 -4.80 12.52
CA LEU A 80 4.25 -4.03 13.75
C LEU A 80 2.77 -3.72 14.08
N ALA A 81 1.91 -3.63 13.06
CA ALA A 81 0.50 -3.28 13.20
C ALA A 81 -0.29 -4.16 14.20
N PRO A 82 -0.10 -5.50 14.24
CA PRO A 82 -0.79 -6.36 15.20
C PRO A 82 -0.49 -6.05 16.68
N TYR A 83 0.55 -5.25 16.95
CA TYR A 83 0.99 -4.90 18.28
C TYR A 83 0.61 -3.47 18.69
N VAL A 84 -0.20 -2.76 17.90
CA VAL A 84 -0.52 -1.33 18.07
C VAL A 84 -0.82 -0.92 19.52
N THR A 85 -1.62 -1.69 20.26
CA THR A 85 -1.93 -1.40 21.66
C THR A 85 -0.73 -1.61 22.59
N VAL A 86 0.01 -2.70 22.39
CA VAL A 86 1.14 -3.09 23.23
C VAL A 86 2.34 -2.16 23.03
N ILE A 87 2.57 -1.71 21.80
CA ILE A 87 3.71 -0.85 21.47
C ILE A 87 3.52 0.61 21.91
N GLU A 88 2.29 1.08 21.99
CA GLU A 88 1.99 2.42 22.54
C GLU A 88 2.18 2.45 24.06
N GLU A 89 1.73 1.41 24.76
CA GLU A 89 1.74 1.35 26.22
C GLU A 89 3.16 1.39 26.81
N GLN A 90 4.07 0.52 26.32
CA GLN A 90 5.36 0.31 26.98
C GLN A 90 6.57 0.82 26.20
N PRO A 91 6.81 0.42 24.93
CA PRO A 91 7.85 1.07 24.16
C PRO A 91 7.42 2.44 23.65
N GLY A 92 6.20 2.94 23.93
CA GLY A 92 5.81 4.31 23.61
C GLY A 92 5.78 4.65 22.12
N ILE A 93 5.64 3.65 21.25
CA ILE A 93 5.57 3.82 19.80
C ILE A 93 4.12 4.18 19.46
N ALA A 94 3.90 5.43 19.08
CA ALA A 94 2.58 5.98 18.81
C ALA A 94 2.21 5.74 17.33
N LEU A 95 1.89 4.49 16.99
CA LEU A 95 1.65 4.10 15.60
C LEU A 95 0.51 4.91 14.96
N LEU A 96 -0.57 5.16 15.70
CA LEU A 96 -1.77 5.85 15.22
C LEU A 96 -1.66 7.39 15.30
N ASP A 97 -0.55 7.93 15.82
CA ASP A 97 -0.25 9.36 15.79
C ASP A 97 0.66 9.72 14.60
N ALA A 98 1.03 8.74 13.78
CA ALA A 98 1.89 8.93 12.61
C ALA A 98 1.17 9.68 11.49
N ASP A 99 1.95 10.43 10.69
CA ASP A 99 1.49 10.99 9.42
C ASP A 99 1.20 9.86 8.43
N PHE A 100 2.15 8.94 8.28
CA PHE A 100 2.03 7.74 7.47
C PHE A 100 2.96 6.65 7.99
N THR A 101 2.71 5.42 7.55
CA THR A 101 3.67 4.34 7.71
C THR A 101 4.00 3.67 6.38
N VAL A 102 5.23 3.20 6.26
CA VAL A 102 5.70 2.47 5.09
C VAL A 102 6.67 1.39 5.51
N SER A 103 6.56 0.21 4.91
CA SER A 103 7.54 -0.87 5.07
C SER A 103 7.96 -1.41 3.71
N ALA A 104 9.20 -1.87 3.62
CA ALA A 104 9.78 -2.37 2.39
C ALA A 104 10.69 -3.58 2.62
N GLY A 105 10.69 -4.47 1.64
CA GLY A 105 11.37 -5.76 1.67
C GLY A 105 10.59 -6.84 2.41
N GLN A 106 11.29 -7.94 2.69
CA GLN A 106 10.72 -9.11 3.35
C GLN A 106 11.59 -9.54 4.52
N PRO A 107 11.02 -10.15 5.58
CA PRO A 107 11.81 -10.74 6.65
C PRO A 107 12.88 -11.71 6.07
N PRO A 108 14.12 -11.70 6.60
CA PRO A 108 14.59 -10.94 7.77
C PRO A 108 15.10 -9.52 7.47
N HIS A 109 15.02 -9.06 6.23
CA HIS A 109 15.58 -7.79 5.76
C HIS A 109 14.57 -6.64 5.68
N LEU A 110 13.32 -6.87 6.10
CA LEU A 110 12.26 -5.86 6.11
C LEU A 110 12.70 -4.65 6.95
N VAL A 111 12.52 -3.47 6.36
CA VAL A 111 12.67 -2.16 6.99
C VAL A 111 11.29 -1.49 7.05
N GLY A 112 11.03 -0.73 8.10
CA GLY A 112 9.79 0.03 8.26
C GLY A 112 10.04 1.41 8.83
N LEU A 113 9.13 2.33 8.53
CA LEU A 113 9.12 3.71 8.98
C LEU A 113 7.73 4.03 9.51
N VAL A 114 7.70 4.55 10.73
CA VAL A 114 6.56 5.28 11.29
C VAL A 114 6.96 6.76 11.25
N ALA A 115 6.40 7.50 10.29
CA ALA A 115 6.76 8.89 10.04
C ALA A 115 5.86 9.83 10.86
N GLY A 116 6.46 10.74 11.62
CA GLY A 116 5.72 11.69 12.47
C GLY A 116 5.15 11.09 13.76
N GLY A 117 4.75 11.96 14.68
CA GLY A 117 4.06 11.60 15.93
C GLY A 117 4.90 10.92 17.01
N GLN A 118 6.17 10.58 16.74
CA GLN A 118 6.96 9.78 17.68
C GLN A 118 7.69 10.64 18.73
N ASP A 119 7.80 10.12 19.95
CA ASP A 119 8.72 10.61 20.99
C ASP A 119 9.91 9.65 21.10
N GLY A 120 11.00 10.00 20.43
CA GLY A 120 12.21 9.17 20.39
C GLY A 120 12.85 8.92 21.77
N THR A 121 12.65 9.82 22.74
CA THR A 121 13.16 9.63 24.11
C THR A 121 12.33 8.58 24.82
N ARG A 122 11.00 8.71 24.79
CA ARG A 122 10.07 7.73 25.35
C ARG A 122 10.28 6.35 24.72
N ILE A 123 10.46 6.30 23.39
CA ILE A 123 10.70 5.05 22.68
C ILE A 123 12.00 4.38 23.12
N SER A 124 13.07 5.17 23.19
CA SER A 124 14.36 4.65 23.64
C SER A 124 14.30 4.11 25.07
N GLU A 125 13.69 4.85 25.99
CA GLU A 125 13.55 4.45 27.39
C GLU A 125 12.66 3.21 27.53
N GLY A 126 11.53 3.15 26.82
CA GLY A 126 10.61 2.02 26.84
C GLY A 126 11.23 0.74 26.30
N LEU A 127 11.94 0.82 25.18
CA LEU A 127 12.65 -0.34 24.61
C LEU A 127 13.82 -0.79 25.48
N THR A 128 14.61 0.13 26.04
CA THR A 128 15.66 -0.24 27.00
C THR A 128 15.07 -0.88 28.26
N GLY A 129 13.92 -0.41 28.74
CA GLY A 129 13.17 -1.04 29.84
C GLY A 129 12.69 -2.46 29.52
N LEU A 130 12.51 -2.79 28.25
CA LEU A 130 12.17 -4.13 27.74
C LEU A 130 13.40 -4.99 27.42
N GLY A 131 14.62 -4.49 27.60
CA GLY A 131 15.86 -5.22 27.41
C GLY A 131 16.59 -4.95 26.08
N TRP A 132 16.14 -4.00 25.25
CA TRP A 132 16.88 -3.60 24.07
C TRP A 132 18.15 -2.86 24.49
N THR A 133 19.25 -3.17 23.82
CA THR A 133 20.55 -2.55 24.09
C THR A 133 20.91 -1.56 23.00
N ARG A 134 21.58 -0.46 23.38
CA ARG A 134 22.00 0.55 22.42
C ARG A 134 23.35 0.18 21.81
N GLU A 135 23.36 0.04 20.49
CA GLU A 135 24.55 -0.08 19.65
C GLU A 135 24.62 1.17 18.76
N GLU A 136 25.53 2.09 19.09
CA GLU A 136 25.60 3.42 18.47
C GLU A 136 24.27 4.20 18.59
N GLN A 137 23.56 4.42 17.47
CA GLN A 137 22.24 5.07 17.44
C GLN A 137 21.09 4.07 17.30
N THR A 138 21.39 2.77 17.21
CA THR A 138 20.40 1.72 16.99
C THR A 138 20.14 0.98 18.31
N LEU A 139 18.88 0.73 18.61
CA LEU A 139 18.46 -0.19 19.66
C LEU A 139 18.33 -1.58 19.06
N VAL A 140 18.99 -2.56 19.67
CA VAL A 140 19.05 -3.95 19.23
C VAL A 140 18.31 -4.81 20.25
N ALA A 141 17.40 -5.64 19.75
CA ALA A 141 16.59 -6.52 20.56
C ALA A 141 17.45 -7.56 21.32
N PRO A 142 17.00 -7.99 22.51
CA PRO A 142 17.58 -9.14 23.18
C PRO A 142 17.30 -10.43 22.37
N ALA A 143 17.98 -11.52 22.72
CA ALA A 143 17.80 -12.78 22.02
C ALA A 143 16.40 -13.37 22.27
N LEU A 144 15.96 -14.26 21.36
CA LEU A 144 14.68 -14.94 21.50
C LEU A 144 14.63 -15.72 22.83
N GLY A 145 13.59 -15.46 23.61
CA GLY A 145 13.37 -16.08 24.92
C GLY A 145 14.00 -15.34 26.10
N GLU A 146 14.68 -14.21 25.89
CA GLU A 146 15.21 -13.36 26.97
C GLU A 146 14.20 -12.32 27.48
N VAL A 147 13.09 -12.11 26.75
CA VAL A 147 11.97 -11.28 27.19
C VAL A 147 10.93 -12.18 27.84
N ASP A 148 10.79 -12.07 29.17
CA ASP A 148 9.88 -12.91 29.97
C ASP A 148 8.39 -12.62 29.69
N ASP A 149 8.05 -11.37 29.36
CA ASP A 149 6.67 -10.99 29.05
C ASP A 149 6.32 -11.40 27.61
N ALA A 150 5.47 -12.42 27.51
CA ALA A 150 5.01 -12.99 26.24
C ALA A 150 4.36 -11.97 25.29
N ARG A 151 3.84 -10.85 25.81
CA ARG A 151 3.28 -9.75 24.98
C ARG A 151 4.36 -9.09 24.11
N PHE A 152 5.59 -8.99 24.63
CA PHE A 152 6.70 -8.32 23.97
C PHE A 152 7.72 -9.29 23.37
N ALA A 153 7.70 -10.57 23.76
CA ALA A 153 8.65 -11.56 23.27
C ALA A 153 8.71 -11.64 21.74
N SER A 154 7.56 -11.53 21.06
CA SER A 154 7.50 -11.56 19.59
C SER A 154 7.91 -10.25 18.92
N LEU A 155 7.94 -9.12 19.65
CA LEU A 155 8.49 -7.86 19.14
C LEU A 155 9.99 -7.93 18.88
N THR A 156 10.73 -8.83 19.55
CA THR A 156 12.16 -9.03 19.29
C THR A 156 12.47 -9.42 17.84
N LEU A 157 11.48 -9.98 17.11
CA LEU A 157 11.60 -10.29 15.68
C LEU A 157 11.23 -9.11 14.80
N GLN A 158 10.13 -8.43 15.12
CA GLN A 158 9.57 -7.37 14.27
C GLN A 158 10.33 -6.06 14.43
N LEU A 159 10.81 -5.81 15.65
CA LEU A 159 11.54 -4.65 16.10
C LEU A 159 12.96 -5.05 16.54
N ALA A 160 13.57 -5.99 15.81
CA ALA A 160 14.91 -6.49 16.11
C ALA A 160 15.95 -5.37 16.12
N LYS A 161 15.75 -4.36 15.25
CA LYS A 161 16.47 -3.10 15.24
C LYS A 161 15.48 -1.95 15.22
N ALA A 162 15.76 -0.90 15.97
CA ALA A 162 14.99 0.34 15.99
C ALA A 162 15.90 1.55 16.14
N ARG A 163 15.54 2.68 15.51
CA ARG A 163 16.21 3.96 15.69
C ARG A 163 15.18 5.07 15.57
N ALA A 164 15.12 5.94 16.58
CA ALA A 164 14.30 7.13 16.51
C ALA A 164 15.07 8.27 15.81
N GLU A 165 14.39 9.01 14.92
CA GLU A 165 14.95 10.08 14.10
C GLU A 165 14.03 11.30 14.17
N GLY A 166 14.26 12.18 15.15
CA GLY A 166 13.35 13.30 15.38
C GLY A 166 11.96 12.81 15.79
N SER A 167 10.95 13.09 14.95
CA SER A 167 9.57 12.62 15.11
C SER A 167 9.28 11.28 14.42
N ASP A 168 10.29 10.63 13.83
CA ASP A 168 10.16 9.38 13.10
C ASP A 168 10.72 8.21 13.91
N LEU A 169 10.25 7.00 13.61
CA LEU A 169 10.85 5.75 14.03
C LEU A 169 11.15 4.89 12.80
N VAL A 170 12.41 4.56 12.60
CA VAL A 170 12.81 3.49 11.67
C VAL A 170 13.02 2.19 12.43
N TYR A 171 12.57 1.08 11.84
CA TYR A 171 12.68 -0.24 12.46
C TYR A 171 12.90 -1.34 11.42
N GLY A 172 13.23 -2.54 11.89
CA GLY A 172 13.33 -3.69 11.00
C GLY A 172 13.74 -4.97 11.68
N GLY A 173 13.82 -6.02 10.88
CA GLY A 173 14.25 -7.35 11.30
C GLY A 173 15.77 -7.45 11.56
N VAL A 174 16.21 -8.64 11.97
CA VAL A 174 17.62 -8.91 12.32
C VAL A 174 18.59 -8.63 11.17
N GLY A 175 18.16 -8.87 9.93
CA GLY A 175 18.91 -8.63 8.70
C GLY A 175 18.71 -7.24 8.11
N ALA A 176 17.88 -6.39 8.73
CA ALA A 176 17.55 -5.09 8.19
C ALA A 176 18.74 -4.13 8.24
N ASP A 177 18.82 -3.29 7.21
CA ASP A 177 19.74 -2.17 7.09
C ASP A 177 18.92 -0.88 7.21
N LEU A 178 18.87 -0.30 8.42
CA LEU A 178 18.05 0.87 8.71
C LEU A 178 18.50 2.13 7.97
N ALA A 179 19.66 2.13 7.29
CA ALA A 179 20.06 3.25 6.42
C ALA A 179 19.28 3.28 5.10
N ARG A 180 18.50 2.23 4.80
CA ARG A 180 17.68 2.14 3.58
C ARG A 180 16.28 2.76 3.73
N ILE A 181 15.92 3.27 4.90
CA ILE A 181 14.61 3.85 5.15
C ILE A 181 14.71 5.09 6.06
N GLY A 182 13.70 5.96 6.01
CA GLY A 182 13.78 7.27 6.64
C GLY A 182 14.49 8.21 5.66
N GLU A 183 15.75 8.55 5.94
CA GLU A 183 16.58 9.41 5.09
C GLU A 183 17.64 8.61 4.30
N PRO A 184 17.25 7.79 3.30
CA PRO A 184 18.22 7.03 2.53
C PRO A 184 19.11 7.94 1.68
N THR A 185 20.33 7.49 1.42
CA THR A 185 21.22 8.13 0.44
C THR A 185 21.10 7.45 -0.91
N GLY A 186 21.01 8.22 -2.00
CA GLY A 186 20.99 7.71 -3.37
C GLY A 186 19.58 7.69 -3.97
N GLU A 187 19.35 6.78 -4.91
CA GLU A 187 18.06 6.61 -5.60
C GLU A 187 17.01 6.02 -4.64
N THR A 188 15.82 6.63 -4.61
CA THR A 188 14.70 6.18 -3.78
C THR A 188 13.69 5.40 -4.61
N LEU A 189 12.76 4.69 -3.96
CA LEU A 189 11.69 4.00 -4.68
C LEU A 189 10.77 4.97 -5.44
N ALA A 190 10.73 6.25 -5.05
CA ALA A 190 10.02 7.28 -5.82
C ALA A 190 10.75 7.68 -7.12
N ASP A 191 12.06 7.47 -7.20
CA ASP A 191 12.85 7.70 -8.41
C ASP A 191 12.82 6.50 -9.38
N ASP A 192 12.52 5.30 -8.87
CA ASP A 192 12.42 4.09 -9.70
C ASP A 192 11.28 4.20 -10.73
N PRO A 193 11.56 4.12 -12.05
CA PRO A 193 10.55 4.35 -13.08
C PRO A 193 9.34 3.43 -13.00
N ARG A 194 9.53 2.17 -12.57
CA ARG A 194 8.45 1.18 -12.45
C ARG A 194 7.57 1.51 -11.26
N THR A 195 8.18 1.73 -10.10
CA THR A 195 7.46 2.08 -8.88
C THR A 195 6.71 3.41 -9.03
N ARG A 196 7.33 4.41 -9.67
CA ARG A 196 6.68 5.69 -9.98
C ARG A 196 5.46 5.50 -10.88
N ALA A 197 5.60 4.81 -12.02
CA ALA A 197 4.48 4.59 -12.93
C ALA A 197 3.30 3.86 -12.27
N LEU A 198 3.60 2.87 -11.42
CA LEU A 198 2.57 2.17 -10.64
C LEU A 198 1.93 3.06 -9.58
N SER A 199 2.70 3.92 -8.91
CA SER A 199 2.18 4.87 -7.91
C SER A 199 1.32 5.96 -8.56
N ASP A 200 1.69 6.44 -9.75
CA ASP A 200 0.92 7.39 -10.54
C ASP A 200 -0.40 6.77 -10.99
N CYS A 201 -0.38 5.51 -11.45
CA CYS A 201 -1.57 4.74 -11.77
C CYS A 201 -2.49 4.53 -10.55
N LEU A 202 -1.88 4.18 -9.40
CA LEU A 202 -2.62 4.07 -8.15
C LEU A 202 -3.20 5.42 -7.70
N GLY A 203 -2.61 6.56 -8.04
CA GLY A 203 -3.03 7.91 -7.66
C GLY A 203 -3.19 8.12 -6.15
N ASP A 204 -4.20 8.88 -5.74
CA ASP A 204 -4.49 9.16 -4.32
C ASP A 204 -5.14 7.95 -3.64
N VAL A 205 -4.37 7.26 -2.80
CA VAL A 205 -4.77 6.08 -2.03
C VAL A 205 -4.40 6.26 -0.56
N VAL A 206 -5.25 5.73 0.33
CA VAL A 206 -4.99 5.72 1.79
C VAL A 206 -4.22 4.49 2.22
N VAL A 207 -4.22 3.44 1.41
CA VAL A 207 -3.39 2.25 1.58
C VAL A 207 -2.90 1.78 0.24
N ALA A 208 -1.65 1.32 0.18
CA ALA A 208 -1.09 0.67 -0.99
C ALA A 208 -0.22 -0.53 -0.61
N ALA A 209 -0.09 -1.46 -1.55
CA ALA A 209 0.98 -2.44 -1.57
C ALA A 209 1.56 -2.53 -2.99
N VAL A 210 2.88 -2.58 -3.10
CA VAL A 210 3.61 -2.79 -4.35
C VAL A 210 4.46 -4.05 -4.21
N ALA A 211 4.39 -4.95 -5.17
CA ALA A 211 5.08 -6.23 -5.12
C ALA A 211 5.72 -6.54 -6.47
N THR A 212 6.88 -7.21 -6.42
CA THR A 212 7.45 -7.89 -7.59
C THR A 212 7.16 -9.38 -7.45
N PRO A 213 6.01 -9.87 -7.95
CA PRO A 213 5.62 -11.26 -7.70
C PRO A 213 6.53 -12.21 -8.45
N ASN A 214 6.96 -13.29 -7.78
CA ASN A 214 7.68 -14.39 -8.41
C ASN A 214 6.68 -15.44 -8.88
N LEU A 215 6.10 -15.23 -10.07
CA LEU A 215 5.15 -16.17 -10.66
C LEU A 215 5.87 -17.17 -11.54
N ARG A 216 5.40 -18.43 -11.51
CA ARG A 216 5.92 -19.48 -12.41
C ARG A 216 5.25 -19.46 -13.79
N ALA A 217 4.59 -18.36 -14.13
CA ALA A 217 3.81 -18.19 -15.34
C ALA A 217 4.50 -17.28 -16.36
N THR A 218 4.11 -17.41 -17.62
CA THR A 218 4.62 -16.59 -18.72
C THR A 218 3.47 -16.18 -19.65
N PRO A 219 3.27 -14.88 -19.92
CA PRO A 219 4.01 -13.76 -19.33
C PRO A 219 3.65 -13.57 -17.85
N GLN A 220 4.51 -12.85 -17.12
CA GLN A 220 4.24 -12.41 -15.75
C GLN A 220 4.45 -10.89 -15.67
N PRO A 221 3.71 -10.19 -14.81
CA PRO A 221 3.96 -8.78 -14.59
C PRO A 221 5.36 -8.59 -14.00
N THR A 222 5.99 -7.47 -14.34
CA THR A 222 7.26 -7.06 -13.75
C THR A 222 7.09 -6.46 -12.37
N ALA A 223 5.90 -5.94 -12.05
CA ALA A 223 5.44 -5.58 -10.71
C ALA A 223 3.91 -5.40 -10.70
N VAL A 224 3.33 -5.46 -9.50
CA VAL A 224 1.91 -5.28 -9.24
C VAL A 224 1.75 -4.31 -8.08
N ALA A 225 0.90 -3.32 -8.24
CA ALA A 225 0.52 -2.40 -7.20
C ALA A 225 -0.99 -2.49 -6.98
N VAL A 226 -1.41 -2.49 -5.73
CA VAL A 226 -2.83 -2.45 -5.34
C VAL A 226 -3.03 -1.33 -4.32
N GLY A 227 -4.20 -0.71 -4.33
CA GLY A 227 -4.52 0.41 -3.46
C GLY A 227 -6.01 0.49 -3.15
N VAL A 228 -6.32 1.22 -2.08
CA VAL A 228 -7.69 1.64 -1.75
C VAL A 228 -7.73 3.16 -1.79
N ARG A 229 -8.63 3.73 -2.62
CA ARG A 229 -8.80 5.19 -2.72
C ARG A 229 -9.23 5.77 -1.39
N ALA A 230 -8.88 7.04 -1.17
CA ALA A 230 -9.38 7.77 -0.01
C ALA A 230 -10.92 7.90 -0.08
N PRO A 231 -11.67 7.32 0.89
CA PRO A 231 -13.12 7.50 0.94
C PRO A 231 -13.47 8.88 1.53
N SER A 232 -14.71 9.33 1.33
CA SER A 232 -15.21 10.56 1.97
C SER A 232 -15.71 10.33 3.39
N ALA A 233 -16.16 9.10 3.69
CA ALA A 233 -16.61 8.66 5.01
C ALA A 233 -16.17 7.22 5.31
N ASN A 234 -15.99 6.89 6.59
CA ASN A 234 -15.50 5.58 7.02
C ASN A 234 -16.35 4.41 6.48
N THR A 235 -17.66 4.65 6.33
CA THR A 235 -18.67 3.67 5.90
C THR A 235 -18.92 3.66 4.40
N ASP A 236 -18.20 4.46 3.62
CA ASP A 236 -18.33 4.43 2.16
C ASP A 236 -17.93 3.05 1.63
N THR A 237 -18.45 2.69 0.45
CA THR A 237 -18.01 1.47 -0.22
C THR A 237 -16.53 1.62 -0.58
N PRO A 238 -15.66 0.66 -0.22
CA PRO A 238 -14.26 0.74 -0.58
C PRO A 238 -14.10 0.69 -2.10
N HIS A 239 -13.21 1.54 -2.62
CA HIS A 239 -12.87 1.58 -4.04
C HIS A 239 -11.43 1.12 -4.22
N ALA A 240 -11.29 -0.07 -4.81
CA ALA A 240 -10.02 -0.73 -5.04
C ALA A 240 -9.44 -0.32 -6.40
N VAL A 241 -8.11 -0.19 -6.46
CA VAL A 241 -7.36 0.06 -7.70
C VAL A 241 -6.21 -0.93 -7.77
N VAL A 242 -5.98 -1.49 -8.95
CA VAL A 242 -4.87 -2.39 -9.22
C VAL A 242 -4.17 -1.94 -10.49
N CYS A 243 -2.84 -1.86 -10.43
CA CYS A 243 -1.97 -1.49 -11.51
C CYS A 243 -0.90 -2.56 -11.69
N THR A 244 -0.63 -2.95 -12.92
CA THR A 244 0.38 -3.97 -13.26
C THR A 244 1.31 -3.42 -14.32
N SER A 245 2.61 -3.61 -14.16
CA SER A 245 3.61 -3.25 -15.17
C SER A 245 4.10 -4.50 -15.89
N TRP A 246 4.48 -4.36 -17.15
CA TRP A 246 4.83 -5.49 -18.01
C TRP A 246 6.14 -5.26 -18.75
N SER A 247 6.78 -6.35 -19.19
CA SER A 247 8.07 -6.29 -19.91
C SER A 247 7.93 -5.82 -21.35
N SER A 248 6.73 -5.89 -21.92
CA SER A 248 6.47 -5.48 -23.28
C SER A 248 5.01 -5.05 -23.45
N GLU A 249 4.77 -4.19 -24.45
CA GLU A 249 3.43 -3.78 -24.87
C GLU A 249 2.55 -4.99 -25.23
N SER A 250 3.10 -5.99 -25.91
CA SER A 250 2.36 -7.20 -26.28
C SER A 250 1.91 -8.03 -25.06
N ASP A 251 2.73 -8.08 -23.99
CA ASP A 251 2.34 -8.78 -22.76
C ASP A 251 1.24 -8.01 -22.01
N ALA A 252 1.33 -6.68 -21.99
CA ALA A 252 0.31 -5.80 -21.42
C ALA A 252 -1.03 -5.94 -22.16
N GLU A 253 -1.04 -5.89 -23.50
CA GLU A 253 -2.26 -6.09 -24.31
C GLU A 253 -2.90 -7.46 -24.06
N LYS A 254 -2.06 -8.50 -23.95
CA LYS A 254 -2.54 -9.85 -23.63
C LYS A 254 -3.16 -9.90 -22.24
N HIS A 255 -2.53 -9.29 -21.23
CA HIS A 255 -3.09 -9.24 -19.89
C HIS A 255 -4.38 -8.43 -19.84
N HIS A 256 -4.45 -7.27 -20.48
CA HIS A 256 -5.67 -6.47 -20.55
C HIS A 256 -6.85 -7.26 -21.14
N SER A 257 -6.60 -8.02 -22.22
CA SER A 257 -7.62 -8.91 -22.80
C SER A 257 -8.07 -10.02 -21.84
N LEU A 258 -7.15 -10.60 -21.06
CA LEU A 258 -7.46 -11.61 -20.04
C LEU A 258 -8.21 -11.02 -18.85
N LEU A 259 -7.88 -9.80 -18.46
CA LEU A 259 -8.51 -9.02 -17.40
C LEU A 259 -9.96 -8.71 -17.76
N ASP A 260 -10.24 -8.17 -18.95
CA ASP A 260 -11.60 -7.92 -19.44
C ASP A 260 -12.45 -9.18 -19.41
N LYS A 261 -11.87 -10.29 -19.87
CA LYS A 261 -12.51 -11.60 -19.87
C LYS A 261 -12.82 -12.00 -18.43
N ALA A 262 -11.80 -12.05 -17.55
CA ALA A 262 -11.95 -12.45 -16.16
C ALA A 262 -13.01 -11.61 -15.42
N MET A 263 -13.04 -10.30 -15.60
CA MET A 263 -14.05 -9.44 -14.98
C MET A 263 -15.48 -9.75 -15.45
N SER A 264 -15.66 -10.24 -16.68
CA SER A 264 -16.98 -10.55 -17.24
C SER A 264 -17.53 -11.93 -16.84
N ASP A 265 -16.69 -12.96 -16.77
CA ASP A 265 -17.15 -14.36 -16.63
C ASP A 265 -16.20 -15.24 -15.78
N GLY A 266 -15.12 -14.67 -15.25
CA GLY A 266 -14.16 -15.37 -14.41
C GLY A 266 -14.54 -15.40 -12.94
N ALA A 267 -13.73 -16.12 -12.17
CA ALA A 267 -13.89 -16.25 -10.72
C ALA A 267 -12.53 -16.28 -10.01
N SER A 268 -12.54 -15.96 -8.73
CA SER A 268 -11.40 -16.11 -7.84
C SER A 268 -10.92 -17.56 -7.81
N GLY A 269 -9.63 -17.77 -8.01
CA GLY A 269 -9.01 -19.09 -7.87
C GLY A 269 -8.97 -19.56 -6.42
N ALA A 270 -8.97 -18.63 -5.45
CA ALA A 270 -8.93 -18.95 -4.03
C ALA A 270 -10.31 -19.26 -3.43
N THR A 271 -11.36 -18.53 -3.81
CA THR A 271 -12.72 -18.67 -3.23
C THR A 271 -13.72 -19.32 -4.18
N ARG A 272 -13.43 -19.36 -5.49
CA ARG A 272 -14.35 -19.74 -6.58
C ARG A 272 -15.59 -18.83 -6.70
N GLU A 273 -15.55 -17.66 -6.07
CA GLU A 273 -16.59 -16.64 -6.21
C GLU A 273 -16.37 -15.89 -7.53
N PRO A 274 -17.44 -15.67 -8.33
CA PRO A 274 -17.35 -14.83 -9.53
C PRO A 274 -16.79 -13.44 -9.21
N TRP A 275 -15.97 -12.89 -10.10
CA TRP A 275 -15.45 -11.53 -9.90
C TRP A 275 -16.57 -10.49 -9.86
N SER A 276 -17.66 -10.72 -10.60
CA SER A 276 -18.87 -9.89 -10.58
C SER A 276 -19.61 -9.85 -9.22
N ASP A 277 -19.36 -10.82 -8.34
CA ASP A 277 -19.94 -10.85 -6.99
C ASP A 277 -19.02 -10.13 -5.97
N LEU A 278 -17.77 -9.86 -6.36
CA LEU A 278 -16.77 -9.16 -5.56
C LEU A 278 -16.69 -7.67 -5.91
N PHE A 279 -16.94 -7.33 -7.17
CA PHE A 279 -16.70 -6.01 -7.74
C PHE A 279 -17.93 -5.43 -8.42
N ALA A 280 -18.12 -4.13 -8.25
CA ALA A 280 -19.10 -3.31 -8.95
C ALA A 280 -18.39 -2.14 -9.65
N ASP A 281 -19.04 -1.57 -10.66
CA ASP A 281 -18.56 -0.39 -11.39
C ASP A 281 -17.11 -0.52 -11.90
N VAL A 282 -16.77 -1.73 -12.38
CA VAL A 282 -15.43 -2.08 -12.84
C VAL A 282 -15.05 -1.28 -14.09
N THR A 283 -13.87 -0.66 -14.04
CA THR A 283 -13.18 -0.09 -15.21
C THR A 283 -11.85 -0.82 -15.41
N THR A 284 -11.48 -1.06 -16.67
CA THR A 284 -10.22 -1.67 -17.09
C THR A 284 -9.57 -0.77 -18.13
N ASP A 285 -8.26 -0.53 -18.01
CA ASP A 285 -7.53 0.33 -18.92
C ASP A 285 -6.12 -0.21 -19.23
N ASN A 286 -5.69 -0.05 -20.47
CA ASN A 286 -4.28 -0.19 -20.86
C ASN A 286 -3.66 1.20 -20.99
N LEU A 287 -3.01 1.66 -19.92
CA LEU A 287 -2.41 2.98 -19.81
C LEU A 287 -1.10 3.11 -20.64
N GLY A 288 -0.46 1.99 -20.96
CA GLY A 288 0.75 1.95 -21.77
C GLY A 288 1.96 2.62 -21.09
N GLY A 289 2.67 3.47 -21.83
CA GLY A 289 3.91 4.11 -21.38
C GLY A 289 5.13 3.18 -21.34
N ASP A 290 6.26 3.69 -20.84
CA ASP A 290 7.54 2.97 -20.83
C ASP A 290 7.54 1.72 -19.92
N GLN A 291 6.57 1.63 -19.01
CA GLN A 291 6.39 0.49 -18.09
C GLN A 291 5.20 -0.40 -18.48
N HIS A 292 4.53 -0.10 -19.60
CA HIS A 292 3.41 -0.87 -20.16
C HIS A 292 2.34 -1.17 -19.10
N VAL A 293 1.81 -0.13 -18.47
CA VAL A 293 0.92 -0.26 -17.32
C VAL A 293 -0.50 -0.64 -17.76
N VAL A 294 -1.07 -1.65 -17.10
CA VAL A 294 -2.48 -2.05 -17.22
C VAL A 294 -3.13 -1.90 -15.85
N SER A 295 -4.32 -1.32 -15.81
CA SER A 295 -5.06 -1.07 -14.58
C SER A 295 -6.47 -1.59 -14.60
N TRP A 296 -7.01 -1.78 -13.41
CA TRP A 296 -8.44 -1.79 -13.17
C TRP A 296 -8.77 -1.14 -11.84
N ASP A 297 -9.98 -0.61 -11.75
CA ASP A 297 -10.55 -0.10 -10.52
C ASP A 297 -12.02 -0.50 -10.41
N ALA A 298 -12.49 -0.62 -9.17
CA ALA A 298 -13.84 -1.09 -8.87
C ALA A 298 -14.26 -0.78 -7.44
N ASP A 299 -15.57 -0.65 -7.23
CA ASP A 299 -16.17 -0.65 -5.91
C ASP A 299 -16.26 -2.09 -5.37
N THR A 300 -16.10 -2.28 -4.06
CA THR A 300 -16.17 -3.59 -3.40
C THR A 300 -17.34 -3.67 -2.40
N PRO A 301 -18.61 -3.66 -2.86
CA PRO A 301 -19.78 -3.54 -1.99
C PRO A 301 -19.94 -4.73 -1.04
N GLY A 302 -20.08 -4.44 0.26
CA GLY A 302 -20.25 -5.46 1.30
C GLY A 302 -19.01 -6.34 1.53
N LYS A 303 -17.85 -5.96 1.00
CA LYS A 303 -16.57 -6.63 1.21
C LYS A 303 -15.69 -5.77 2.14
N PRO A 304 -14.76 -6.38 2.90
CA PRO A 304 -13.85 -5.61 3.73
C PRO A 304 -12.92 -4.75 2.86
N PRO A 305 -12.52 -3.54 3.29
CA PRO A 305 -11.60 -2.69 2.53
C PRO A 305 -10.22 -3.35 2.27
N THR A 306 -9.86 -4.34 3.09
CA THR A 306 -8.63 -5.13 2.92
C THR A 306 -8.70 -6.16 1.79
N LEU A 307 -9.82 -6.28 1.07
CA LEU A 307 -10.03 -7.32 0.04
C LEU A 307 -8.89 -7.35 -0.98
N VAL A 308 -8.57 -6.22 -1.62
CA VAL A 308 -7.57 -6.18 -2.70
C VAL A 308 -6.15 -6.47 -2.20
N MET A 309 -5.85 -6.07 -0.96
CA MET A 309 -4.58 -6.39 -0.27
C MET A 309 -4.45 -7.91 -0.05
N ASN A 310 -5.54 -8.53 0.40
CA ASN A 310 -5.61 -9.98 0.58
C ASN A 310 -5.47 -10.73 -0.75
N MET A 311 -6.07 -10.20 -1.82
CA MET A 311 -5.94 -10.75 -3.17
C MET A 311 -4.49 -10.72 -3.65
N LEU A 312 -3.79 -9.59 -3.50
CA LEU A 312 -2.36 -9.49 -3.83
C LEU A 312 -1.52 -10.50 -3.03
N SER A 313 -1.74 -10.61 -1.72
CA SER A 313 -0.97 -11.55 -0.87
C SER A 313 -1.12 -13.02 -1.29
N LYS A 314 -2.24 -13.36 -1.93
CA LYS A 314 -2.54 -14.70 -2.45
C LYS A 314 -2.22 -14.84 -3.93
N VAL A 315 -1.83 -13.74 -4.59
CA VAL A 315 -1.74 -13.60 -6.05
C VAL A 315 -3.01 -14.11 -6.75
N ASP A 316 -4.16 -13.74 -6.19
CA ASP A 316 -5.47 -14.11 -6.70
C ASP A 316 -6.15 -12.85 -7.22
N LEU A 317 -5.71 -12.40 -8.39
CA LEU A 317 -6.17 -11.18 -9.06
C LEU A 317 -6.83 -11.54 -10.40
N PRO A 318 -7.83 -10.77 -10.87
CA PRO A 318 -8.42 -10.95 -12.20
C PRO A 318 -7.35 -10.91 -13.30
N GLY A 319 -7.45 -11.82 -14.27
CA GLY A 319 -6.51 -11.92 -15.40
C GLY A 319 -5.12 -12.47 -15.04
N PHE A 320 -4.88 -12.91 -13.80
CA PHE A 320 -3.65 -13.59 -13.41
C PHE A 320 -3.74 -15.10 -13.61
N PRO A 321 -2.66 -15.75 -14.07
CA PRO A 321 -2.63 -17.19 -14.27
C PRO A 321 -2.78 -17.90 -12.93
N CYS A 322 -3.72 -18.84 -12.86
CA CYS A 322 -4.19 -19.50 -11.65
C CYS A 322 -3.18 -20.52 -11.03
N GLN A 323 -1.87 -20.33 -11.22
CA GLN A 323 -0.87 -21.36 -10.93
C GLN A 323 -0.72 -21.67 -9.44
N GLY A 324 -0.57 -22.97 -9.13
CA GLY A 324 -0.15 -23.47 -7.82
C GLY A 324 -1.26 -23.86 -6.85
N ARG A 325 -2.54 -23.62 -7.18
CA ARG A 325 -3.70 -24.01 -6.33
C ARG A 325 -4.82 -24.73 -7.07
N MET A 326 -4.68 -24.97 -8.37
CA MET A 326 -5.71 -25.65 -9.16
C MET A 326 -5.53 -27.15 -9.18
N THR A 327 -6.62 -27.87 -8.90
CA THR A 327 -6.74 -29.27 -9.30
C THR A 327 -6.90 -29.34 -10.84
N PRO A 328 -6.66 -30.51 -11.47
CA PRO A 328 -6.93 -30.71 -12.91
C PRO A 328 -8.40 -30.51 -13.33
N GLU A 329 -9.31 -30.40 -12.37
CA GLU A 329 -10.72 -30.08 -12.56
C GLU A 329 -10.94 -28.57 -12.59
N MET A 330 -10.32 -27.84 -11.67
CA MET A 330 -10.29 -26.37 -11.69
C MET A 330 -9.63 -25.82 -12.97
N ALA A 331 -8.55 -26.46 -13.44
CA ALA A 331 -7.91 -26.09 -14.71
C ALA A 331 -8.80 -26.33 -15.95
N ARG A 332 -9.82 -27.19 -15.85
CA ARG A 332 -10.81 -27.42 -16.91
C ARG A 332 -12.01 -26.47 -16.82
N GLU A 333 -12.40 -26.07 -15.61
CA GLU A 333 -13.52 -25.15 -15.37
C GLU A 333 -13.11 -23.68 -15.56
N LEU A 334 -11.92 -23.30 -15.11
CA LEU A 334 -11.36 -21.95 -15.23
C LEU A 334 -10.61 -21.73 -16.55
N GLY A 335 -10.59 -22.73 -17.44
CA GLY A 335 -10.23 -22.64 -18.87
C GLY A 335 -9.17 -21.59 -19.26
N ASP A 336 -9.43 -20.88 -20.38
CA ASP A 336 -8.55 -19.83 -20.96
C ASP A 336 -8.55 -18.50 -20.15
N TYR A 337 -9.03 -18.52 -18.90
CA TYR A 337 -8.96 -17.39 -17.96
C TYR A 337 -7.67 -17.45 -17.11
N CYS A 338 -7.04 -18.62 -17.15
CA CYS A 338 -5.63 -18.90 -16.89
C CYS A 338 -4.95 -19.21 -18.25
#